data_AF-A0A7J4DCR6-F1
#
_entry.id   AF-A0A7J4DCR6-F1
#
_cell.length_a   1.000
_cell.length_b   1.000
_cell.length_c   1.000
_cell.angle_alpha   90.00
_cell.angle_beta   90.00
_cell.angle_gamma   90.00
#
_symmetry.space_group_name_H-M   'P 1'
#
loop_
_entity.id
_entity.type
_entity.pdbx_description
1 polymer ?
#
loop_
_entity_poly.entity_id
_entity_poly.type
_entity_poly.pdbx_seq_one_letter_code
_entity_poly.pdbx_strand_id
1 'polypeptide(L)'
;SEDSERHLGFYNRANNLSLKMHAFQLLAGIGKAKALQMVQLRGMVGWSNFEKVDEACGIDSARLLAERYVKEMEDAAQSPRLLDLLVRSEM
;
A
#
# COMPACT_ATOMS: atom_id res chain seq x y z
N SER A 1 11.92 10.16 -7.84
CA SER A 1 12.88 10.54 -6.78
C SER A 1 13.05 9.37 -5.84
N GLU A 2 14.03 9.38 -4.95
CA GLU A 2 14.21 8.35 -3.90
C GLU A 2 12.93 8.09 -3.09
N ASP A 3 12.17 9.16 -2.80
CA ASP A 3 10.88 9.05 -2.13
C ASP A 3 9.83 8.27 -2.95
N SER A 4 9.83 8.40 -4.28
CA SER A 4 8.93 7.64 -5.14
C SER A 4 9.20 6.13 -5.04
N GLU A 5 10.47 5.72 -4.99
CA GLU A 5 10.85 4.32 -4.84
C GLU A 5 10.50 3.78 -3.45
N ARG A 6 10.71 4.58 -2.39
CA ARG A 6 10.33 4.24 -1.02
C ARG A 6 8.83 3.97 -0.91
N HIS A 7 8.00 4.86 -1.45
CA HIS A 7 6.55 4.75 -1.38
C HIS A 7 5.99 3.64 -2.29
N LEU A 8 6.59 3.43 -3.47
CA LEU A 8 6.29 2.28 -4.32
C LEU A 8 6.60 0.95 -3.58
N GLY A 9 7.59 0.97 -2.68
CA GLY A 9 7.93 -0.12 -1.78
C GLY A 9 6.75 -0.66 -0.97
N PHE A 10 5.75 0.17 -0.60
CA PHE A 10 4.53 -0.32 0.02
C PHE A 10 3.83 -1.35 -0.89
N TYR A 11 3.62 -1.01 -2.15
CA TYR A 11 2.92 -1.87 -3.11
C TYR A 11 3.68 -3.17 -3.36
N ASN A 12 5.00 -3.09 -3.47
CA ASN A 12 5.84 -4.25 -3.76
C ASN A 12 6.07 -5.16 -2.55
N ARG A 13 6.08 -4.63 -1.32
CA ARG A 13 6.40 -5.39 -0.09
C ARG A 13 5.20 -5.66 0.83
N ALA A 14 4.03 -5.09 0.52
CA ALA A 14 2.80 -5.31 1.31
C ALA A 14 2.49 -6.80 1.48
N ASN A 15 2.14 -7.18 2.70
CA ASN A 15 1.82 -8.56 3.05
C ASN A 15 0.57 -8.61 3.94
N ASN A 16 0.19 -9.83 4.30
CA ASN A 16 -0.84 -10.08 5.30
C ASN A 16 -0.42 -9.49 6.66
N LEU A 17 -1.24 -8.58 7.19
CA LEU A 17 -1.14 -8.06 8.55
C LEU A 17 -1.62 -9.10 9.57
N SER A 18 -2.58 -9.94 9.15
CA SER A 18 -3.08 -11.08 9.89
C SER A 18 -3.60 -12.15 8.92
N LEU A 19 -4.06 -13.30 9.45
CA LEU A 19 -4.67 -14.36 8.64
C LEU A 19 -5.88 -13.90 7.79
N LYS A 20 -6.53 -12.78 8.15
CA LYS A 20 -7.75 -12.30 7.49
C LYS A 20 -7.57 -10.98 6.73
N MET A 21 -6.47 -10.26 6.97
CA MET A 21 -6.30 -8.88 6.50
C MET A 21 -4.96 -8.69 5.81
N HIS A 22 -5.03 -8.19 4.57
CA HIS A 22 -3.88 -7.79 3.76
C HIS A 22 -3.63 -6.28 3.91
N ALA A 23 -2.37 -5.84 3.91
CA ALA A 23 -2.01 -4.44 4.09
C ALA A 23 -2.65 -3.48 3.07
N PHE A 24 -2.95 -3.94 1.85
CA PHE A 24 -3.70 -3.13 0.88
C PHE A 24 -5.08 -2.68 1.35
N GLN A 25 -5.71 -3.42 2.28
CA GLN A 25 -7.00 -3.04 2.85
C GLN A 25 -6.93 -1.83 3.79
N LEU A 26 -5.71 -1.33 4.07
CA LEU A 26 -5.52 -0.06 4.76
C LEU A 26 -5.84 1.14 3.85
N LEU A 27 -5.76 0.98 2.52
CA LEU A 27 -6.07 2.04 1.57
C LEU A 27 -7.58 2.25 1.47
N ALA A 28 -8.00 3.52 1.37
CA ALA A 28 -9.41 3.86 1.25
C ALA A 28 -10.04 3.19 0.01
N GLY A 29 -11.22 2.59 0.19
CA GLY A 29 -11.94 1.91 -0.90
C GLY A 29 -11.42 0.53 -1.31
N ILE A 30 -10.34 0.02 -0.70
CA ILE A 30 -9.79 -1.29 -1.01
C ILE A 30 -10.32 -2.35 -0.04
N GLY A 31 -11.36 -3.08 -0.46
CA GLY A 31 -11.87 -4.24 0.26
C GLY A 31 -11.05 -5.52 0.03
N LYS A 32 -11.38 -6.59 0.77
CA LYS A 32 -10.68 -7.89 0.70
C LYS A 32 -10.53 -8.45 -0.73
N ALA A 33 -11.60 -8.42 -1.52
CA ALA A 33 -11.58 -8.95 -2.90
C ALA A 33 -10.59 -8.16 -3.77
N LYS A 34 -10.61 -6.83 -3.68
CA LYS A 34 -9.70 -5.96 -4.42
C LYS A 34 -8.25 -6.15 -3.97
N ALA A 35 -8.02 -6.27 -2.66
CA ALA A 35 -6.69 -6.54 -2.12
C ALA A 35 -6.10 -7.86 -2.64
N LEU A 36 -6.89 -8.93 -2.71
CA LEU A 36 -6.45 -10.20 -3.30
C LEU A 36 -6.16 -10.06 -4.79
N GLN A 37 -6.99 -9.33 -5.54
CA GLN A 37 -6.73 -9.03 -6.96
C GLN A 37 -5.38 -8.29 -7.13
N MET A 38 -5.12 -7.28 -6.30
CA MET A 38 -3.87 -6.51 -6.35
C MET A 38 -2.64 -7.40 -6.06
N VAL A 39 -2.75 -8.37 -5.13
CA VAL A 39 -1.66 -9.33 -4.86
C VAL A 39 -1.36 -10.19 -6.09
N GLN A 40 -2.40 -10.64 -6.81
CA GLN A 40 -2.21 -11.41 -8.04
C GLN A 40 -1.56 -10.55 -9.14
N LEU A 41 -2.03 -9.30 -9.31
CA LEU A 41 -1.51 -8.37 -10.32
C LEU A 41 -0.06 -7.96 -10.05
N ARG A 42 0.34 -7.84 -8.78
CA ARG A 42 1.73 -7.58 -8.39
C ARG A 42 2.69 -8.65 -8.90
N GLY A 43 2.25 -9.91 -8.84
CA GLY A 43 3.09 -11.07 -9.09
C GLY A 43 4.33 -11.10 -8.18
N MET A 44 5.37 -11.82 -8.62
CA MET A 44 6.64 -11.92 -7.89
C MET A 44 7.57 -10.73 -8.11
N VAL A 45 7.48 -10.08 -9.27
CA VAL A 45 8.40 -9.01 -9.68
C VAL A 45 7.98 -7.66 -9.09
N GLY A 46 6.68 -7.44 -8.89
CA GLY A 46 6.15 -6.15 -8.48
C GLY A 46 6.03 -5.16 -9.64
N TRP A 47 5.79 -3.90 -9.30
CA TRP A 47 5.66 -2.80 -10.24
C TRP A 47 6.90 -1.92 -10.24
N SER A 48 7.20 -1.34 -11.41
CA SER A 48 8.36 -0.45 -11.60
C SER A 48 8.07 1.02 -11.26
N ASN A 49 6.80 1.43 -11.27
CA ASN A 49 6.35 2.78 -10.92
C ASN A 49 4.85 2.79 -10.56
N PHE A 50 4.36 3.94 -10.09
CA PHE A 50 2.96 4.10 -9.70
C PHE A 50 2.00 4.00 -10.88
N GLU A 51 2.39 4.47 -12.06
CA GLU A 51 1.56 4.38 -13.26
C GLU A 51 1.22 2.93 -13.60
N LYS A 52 2.15 1.99 -13.38
CA LYS A 52 1.92 0.55 -13.56
C LYS A 52 1.00 -0.05 -12.49
N VAL A 53 1.03 0.48 -11.27
CA VAL A 53 0.06 0.10 -10.23
C VAL A 53 -1.34 0.58 -10.62
N ASP A 54 -1.44 1.84 -11.06
CA ASP A 54 -2.69 2.50 -11.44
C ASP A 54 -3.34 1.79 -12.63
N GLU A 55 -2.58 1.52 -13.68
CA GLU A 55 -3.03 0.81 -14.88
C GLU A 55 -3.52 -0.61 -14.53
N ALA A 56 -2.73 -1.38 -13.77
CA ALA A 56 -3.07 -2.76 -13.44
C ALA A 56 -4.28 -2.85 -12.50
N CYS A 57 -4.34 -1.96 -11.51
CA CYS A 57 -5.32 -2.04 -10.43
C CYS A 57 -6.55 -1.16 -10.66
N GLY A 58 -6.52 -0.21 -11.59
CA GLY A 58 -7.60 0.77 -11.77
C GLY A 58 -7.80 1.64 -10.53
N ILE A 59 -6.70 2.13 -9.95
CA ILE A 59 -6.69 2.98 -8.74
C ILE A 59 -5.81 4.21 -8.98
N ASP A 60 -5.81 5.13 -8.03
CA ASP A 60 -4.87 6.24 -7.94
C ASP A 60 -3.96 5.98 -6.73
N SER A 61 -2.87 5.28 -6.97
CA SER A 61 -2.00 4.73 -5.94
C SER A 61 -1.30 5.80 -5.12
N ALA A 62 -0.81 6.86 -5.76
CA ALA A 62 -0.16 7.97 -5.09
C ALA A 62 -1.14 8.71 -4.16
N ARG A 63 -2.35 9.03 -4.65
CA ARG A 63 -3.38 9.68 -3.82
C ARG A 63 -3.81 8.80 -2.66
N LEU A 64 -4.01 7.49 -2.87
CA LEU A 64 -4.42 6.58 -1.80
C LEU A 64 -3.40 6.49 -0.67
N LEU A 65 -2.09 6.51 -0.98
CA LEU A 65 -1.05 6.60 0.03
C LEU A 65 -1.10 7.94 0.77
N ALA A 66 -1.21 9.05 0.06
CA ALA A 66 -1.29 10.38 0.67
C ALA A 66 -2.48 10.51 1.61
N GLU A 67 -3.67 10.08 1.19
CA GLU A 67 -4.88 10.05 2.02
C GLU A 67 -4.69 9.19 3.27
N ARG A 68 -4.00 8.04 3.12
CA ARG A 68 -3.71 7.17 4.24
C ARG A 68 -2.76 7.83 5.24
N TYR A 69 -1.73 8.55 4.77
CA TYR A 69 -0.80 9.27 5.64
C TYR A 69 -1.49 10.40 6.40
N VAL A 70 -2.31 11.21 5.72
CA VAL A 70 -3.06 12.30 6.37
C VAL A 70 -3.93 11.73 7.48
N LYS A 71 -4.68 10.66 7.18
CA LYS A 71 -5.53 10.00 8.17
C LYS A 71 -4.75 9.47 9.38
N GLU A 72 -3.57 8.90 9.17
CA GLU A 72 -2.70 8.42 10.26
C GLU A 72 -2.04 9.54 11.07
N MET A 73 -1.89 10.74 10.50
CA MET A 73 -1.39 11.92 11.19
C MET A 73 -2.49 12.62 12.00
N GLU A 74 -3.73 12.63 11.49
CA GLU A 74 -4.90 13.16 12.19
C GLU A 74 -5.34 12.28 13.36
N ASP A 75 -5.22 10.96 13.22
CA ASP A 75 -5.62 9.98 14.23
C ASP A 75 -4.52 8.94 14.46
N ALA A 76 -3.71 9.15 15.50
CA ALA A 76 -2.65 8.24 15.89
C ALA A 76 -3.17 6.89 16.44
N ALA A 77 -4.46 6.75 16.75
CA ALA A 77 -5.06 5.49 17.15
C ALA A 77 -5.36 4.56 15.95
N GLN A 78 -5.26 5.06 14.71
CA GLN A 78 -5.33 4.21 13.53
C GLN A 78 -4.23 3.15 13.58
N SER A 79 -4.63 1.90 13.74
CA SER A 79 -3.71 0.77 13.77
C SER A 79 -4.25 -0.34 12.84
N PRO A 80 -3.38 -1.00 12.07
CA PRO A 80 -1.94 -0.77 11.91
C PRO A 80 -1.60 0.46 11.05
N ARG A 81 -0.42 1.07 11.26
CA ARG A 81 0.03 2.28 10.55
C ARG A 81 0.96 1.96 9.37
N LEU A 82 0.68 2.55 8.21
CA LEU A 82 1.47 2.43 7.00
C LEU A 82 2.83 3.12 7.16
N LEU A 83 2.87 4.25 7.89
CA LEU A 83 4.12 4.94 8.23
C LEU A 83 5.08 4.02 9.02
N ASP A 84 4.58 3.31 10.03
CA ASP A 84 5.41 2.40 10.83
C ASP A 84 5.89 1.19 10.02
N LEU A 85 5.06 0.69 9.11
CA LEU A 85 5.40 -0.43 8.23
C LEU A 85 6.47 -0.06 7.21
N LEU A 86 6.43 1.16 6.68
CA LEU A 86 7.42 1.67 5.75
C LEU A 86 8.76 1.96 6.41
N VAL A 87 8.76 2.61 7.58
CA VAL A 87 9.99 2.94 8.33
C VAL A 87 10.74 1.68 8.77
N ARG A 88 10.03 0.61 9.15
CA ARG A 88 10.66 -0.67 9.53
C ARG A 88 11.25 -1.44 8.35
N SER A 89 10.85 -1.14 7.12
CA SER A 89 11.42 -1.81 5.93
C SER A 89 12.82 -1.31 5.55
N GLU A 90 13.37 -0.35 6.29
CA GLU A 90 14.73 0.20 6.13
C GLU A 90 15.72 -0.25 7.23
N MET A 91 15.34 -1.21 8.09
CA MET A 91 16.21 -1.79 9.13
C MET A 91 16.71 -3.19 8.77
#